data_AF-A0A9E5F1Q4-F1
#
_entry.id   AF-A0A9E5F1Q4-F1
#
_cell.length_a   1.000
_cell.length_b   1.000
_cell.length_c   1.000
_cell.angle_alpha   90.00
_cell.angle_beta   90.00
_cell.angle_gamma   90.00
#
_symmetry.space_group_name_H-M   'P 1'
#
loop_
_entity.id
_entity.type
_entity.pdbx_description
1 polymer ?
#
loop_
_entity_poly.entity_id
_entity_poly.type
_entity_poly.pdbx_seq_one_letter_code
_entity_poly.pdbx_strand_id
1 'polypeptide(L)'
;MTAVEKKKKSLLESSKKILALFIASGAFVGFFPLAPGTVGSLLALGLIWYLKSFSWIFLSVLAVSLLVMGIWAAGQTCQILKKKDASQVVMDEIVGMMITMIEFWTL
;
A
#
# COMPACT_ATOMS: atom_id res chain seq x y z
N MET A 1 4.31 26.77 -23.07
CA MET A 1 3.33 26.06 -22.21
C MET A 1 2.31 27.05 -21.69
N THR A 2 1.03 26.82 -21.96
CA THR A 2 -0.07 27.72 -21.56
C THR A 2 -0.37 27.59 -20.05
N ALA A 3 -1.02 28.60 -19.46
CA ALA A 3 -1.42 28.56 -18.04
C ALA A 3 -2.26 27.32 -17.68
N VAL A 4 -3.04 26.82 -18.65
CA VAL A 4 -3.86 25.60 -18.54
C VAL A 4 -2.99 24.35 -18.40
N GLU A 5 -1.93 24.21 -19.20
CA GLU A 5 -1.01 23.06 -19.12
C GLU A 5 -0.26 23.01 -17.78
N LYS A 6 0.18 24.17 -17.27
CA LYS A 6 0.82 24.25 -15.95
C LYS A 6 -0.11 23.80 -14.83
N LYS A 7 -1.37 24.25 -14.84
CA LYS A 7 -2.39 23.84 -13.86
C LYS A 7 -2.66 22.33 -13.94
N LYS A 8 -2.85 21.79 -15.15
CA LYS A 8 -3.07 20.35 -15.36
C LYS A 8 -1.91 19.50 -14.83
N LYS A 9 -0.67 19.91 -15.10
CA LYS A 9 0.53 19.20 -14.62
C LYS A 9 0.63 19.23 -13.08
N SER A 10 0.34 20.37 -12.45
CA SER A 10 0.31 20.50 -10.99
C SER A 10 -0.74 19.59 -10.34
N LEU A 11 -1.94 19.48 -10.92
CA LEU A 11 -2.99 18.59 -10.44
C LEU A 11 -2.59 17.12 -10.55
N LEU A 12 -2.05 16.71 -11.70
CA LEU A 12 -1.56 15.35 -11.93
C LEU A 12 -0.49 14.95 -10.90
N GLU A 13 0.47 15.83 -10.64
CA GLU A 13 1.50 15.58 -9.62
C GLU A 13 0.91 15.48 -8.20
N SER A 14 -0.12 16.27 -7.90
CA SER A 14 -0.82 16.19 -6.61
C SER A 14 -1.59 14.88 -6.46
N SER A 15 -2.32 14.46 -7.49
CA SER A 15 -3.05 13.19 -7.51
C SER A 15 -2.12 11.98 -7.35
N LYS A 16 -0.97 11.98 -8.04
CA LYS A 16 0.04 10.92 -7.90
C LYS A 16 0.56 10.80 -6.46
N LYS A 17 0.80 11.94 -5.81
CA LYS A 17 1.26 11.97 -4.42
C LYS A 17 0.22 11.40 -3.47
N ILE A 18 -1.04 11.81 -3.61
CA ILE A 18 -2.14 11.28 -2.79
C ILE A 18 -2.29 9.78 -3.01
N LEU A 19 -2.21 9.31 -4.26
CA LEU A 19 -2.30 7.89 -4.59
C LEU A 19 -1.15 7.09 -3.97
N ALA A 20 0.08 7.60 -4.05
CA ALA A 20 1.22 6.97 -3.42
C ALA A 20 1.06 6.89 -1.90
N LEU A 21 0.65 7.98 -1.25
CA LEU A 21 0.39 7.99 0.19
C LEU A 21 -0.71 6.98 0.55
N PHE A 22 -1.82 6.96 -0.19
CA PHE A 22 -2.94 6.05 0.03
C PHE A 22 -2.51 4.59 -0.06
N ILE A 23 -1.76 4.22 -1.10
CA ILE A 23 -1.30 2.84 -1.31
C ILE A 23 -0.28 2.45 -0.26
N ALA A 24 0.78 3.25 -0.07
CA ALA A 24 1.87 2.90 0.84
C ALA A 24 1.39 2.76 2.29
N SER A 25 0.41 3.56 2.70
CA SER A 25 -0.13 3.54 4.05
C SER A 25 -1.32 2.61 4.25
N GLY A 26 -1.68 1.77 3.28
CA GLY A 26 -2.83 0.86 3.40
C GLY A 26 -4.13 1.63 3.65
N ALA A 27 -4.49 2.53 2.73
CA ALA A 27 -5.65 3.42 2.82
C ALA A 27 -5.59 4.41 4.01
N PHE A 28 -4.43 5.05 4.22
CA PHE A 28 -4.15 5.99 5.32
C PHE A 28 -4.05 5.37 6.72
N VAL A 29 -4.15 4.05 6.85
CA VAL A 29 -3.99 3.35 8.14
C VAL A 29 -2.61 3.57 8.76
N GLY A 30 -1.56 3.61 7.94
CA GLY A 30 -0.19 3.88 8.41
C GLY A 30 0.02 5.26 9.05
N PHE A 31 -0.94 6.18 8.94
CA PHE A 31 -0.90 7.47 9.66
C PHE A 31 -1.45 7.38 11.09
N PHE A 32 -1.87 6.19 11.54
CA PHE A 32 -2.30 6.00 12.92
C PHE A 32 -1.15 6.33 13.90
N PRO A 33 -1.41 7.10 14.97
CA PRO A 33 -0.35 7.69 15.79
C PRO A 33 0.45 6.68 16.62
N LEU A 34 -0.12 5.50 16.91
CA LEU A 34 0.49 4.49 17.77
C LEU A 34 0.68 3.16 17.01
N ALA A 35 1.93 2.73 16.85
CA ALA A 35 2.29 1.45 16.21
C ALA A 35 1.58 1.24 14.84
N PRO A 36 1.87 2.09 13.83
CA PRO A 36 1.22 2.03 12.52
C PRO A 36 1.33 0.66 11.85
N GLY A 37 2.47 -0.04 12.00
CA GLY A 37 2.63 -1.41 11.51
C GLY A 37 1.67 -2.41 12.16
N THR A 38 1.37 -2.28 13.46
CA THR A 38 0.38 -3.15 14.14
C THR A 38 -1.02 -2.93 13.58
N VAL A 39 -1.41 -1.67 13.33
CA VAL A 39 -2.71 -1.37 12.70
C VAL A 39 -2.74 -1.84 11.25
N GLY A 40 -1.62 -1.76 10.54
CA GLY A 40 -1.41 -2.36 9.22
C GLY A 40 -1.62 -3.88 9.24
N SER A 41 -1.06 -4.58 10.22
CA SER A 41 -1.28 -6.03 10.40
C SER A 41 -2.74 -6.37 10.72
N LEU A 42 -3.42 -5.56 11.54
CA LEU A 42 -4.85 -5.75 11.80
C LEU A 42 -5.70 -5.56 10.52
N LEU A 43 -5.36 -4.56 9.70
CA LEU A 43 -5.97 -4.38 8.39
C LEU A 43 -5.71 -5.59 7.49
N ALA A 44 -4.49 -6.10 7.48
CA ALA A 44 -4.10 -7.28 6.72
C ALA A 44 -4.92 -8.51 7.13
N LEU A 45 -5.08 -8.76 8.44
CA LEU A 45 -5.92 -9.84 8.97
C LEU A 45 -7.37 -9.72 8.50
N GLY A 46 -7.95 -8.52 8.55
CA GLY A 46 -9.30 -8.28 8.05
C GLY A 46 -9.43 -8.55 6.54
N LEU A 47 -8.46 -8.09 5.75
CA LEU A 47 -8.38 -8.35 4.31
C LEU A 47 -8.28 -9.85 4.01
N ILE A 48 -7.37 -10.55 4.67
CA ILE A 48 -7.15 -11.99 4.47
C ILE A 48 -8.42 -12.77 4.84
N TRP A 49 -9.06 -12.46 5.97
CA TRP A 49 -10.28 -13.12 6.39
C TRP A 49 -11.44 -12.92 5.40
N TYR A 50 -11.54 -11.73 4.80
CA TYR A 50 -12.52 -11.44 3.75
C TYR A 50 -12.19 -12.17 2.44
N LEU A 51 -10.91 -12.26 2.09
CA LEU A 51 -10.44 -12.83 0.83
C LEU A 51 -10.27 -14.36 0.84
N LYS A 52 -10.48 -15.03 1.98
CA LYS A 52 -10.25 -16.48 2.15
C LYS A 52 -11.03 -17.40 1.21
N SER A 53 -12.17 -16.94 0.71
CA SER A 53 -13.04 -17.74 -0.16
C SER A 53 -12.64 -17.69 -1.64
N PHE A 54 -11.66 -16.85 -2.00
CA PHE A 54 -11.14 -16.75 -3.36
C PHE A 54 -10.10 -17.82 -3.65
N SER A 55 -9.85 -18.11 -4.93
CA SER A 55 -8.85 -19.10 -5.33
C SER A 55 -7.43 -18.65 -4.97
N TRP A 56 -6.56 -19.61 -4.63
CA TRP A 56 -5.15 -19.32 -4.31
C TRP A 56 -4.45 -18.57 -5.46
N ILE A 57 -4.80 -18.88 -6.72
CA ILE A 57 -4.24 -18.20 -7.91
C ILE A 57 -4.60 -16.71 -7.88
N PHE A 58 -5.86 -16.38 -7.60
CA PHE A 58 -6.30 -15.00 -7.52
C PHE A 58 -5.57 -14.25 -6.39
N LEU A 59 -5.44 -14.88 -5.22
CA LEU A 59 -4.74 -14.30 -4.08
C LEU A 59 -3.25 -14.06 -4.38
N SER A 60 -2.58 -14.99 -5.05
CA SER A 60 -1.19 -14.84 -5.48
C SER A 60 -1.00 -13.66 -6.44
N VAL A 61 -1.87 -13.54 -7.45
CA VAL A 61 -1.83 -12.41 -8.39
C VAL A 61 -2.08 -11.09 -7.67
N LEU A 62 -3.02 -11.06 -6.73
CA LEU A 62 -3.32 -9.89 -5.92
C LEU A 62 -2.12 -9.49 -5.05
N ALA A 63 -1.51 -10.44 -4.32
CA ALA A 63 -0.35 -10.19 -3.47
C ALA A 63 0.84 -9.64 -4.26
N VAL A 64 1.15 -10.22 -5.44
CA VAL A 64 2.21 -9.72 -6.33
C VAL A 64 1.89 -8.31 -6.84
N SER A 65 0.63 -8.06 -7.21
CA SER A 65 0.20 -6.74 -7.67
C SER A 65 0.35 -5.68 -6.57
N LEU A 66 -0.06 -6.00 -5.34
CA LEU A 66 0.10 -5.14 -4.18
C LEU A 66 1.57 -4.93 -3.80
N LEU A 67 2.43 -5.95 -3.95
CA LEU A 67 3.87 -5.82 -3.73
C LEU A 67 4.48 -4.80 -4.69
N VAL A 68 4.23 -4.94 -5.99
CA VAL A 68 4.80 -4.04 -7.01
C VAL A 68 4.30 -2.61 -6.81
N MET A 69 3.00 -2.43 -6.58
CA MET A 69 2.42 -1.11 -6.29
C MET A 69 2.94 -0.54 -4.97
N GLY A 70 3.11 -1.38 -3.95
CA GLY A 70 3.62 -1.03 -2.63
C GLY A 70 5.06 -0.52 -2.69
N ILE A 71 5.95 -1.21 -3.41
CA ILE A 71 7.35 -0.78 -3.60
C ILE A 71 7.42 0.60 -4.26
N TRP A 72 6.65 0.82 -5.34
CA TRP A 72 6.57 2.12 -5.99
C TRP A 72 6.03 3.20 -5.04
N ALA A 73 4.93 2.91 -4.34
CA ALA A 73 4.27 3.84 -3.44
C ALA A 73 5.13 4.19 -2.22
N ALA A 74 5.88 3.23 -1.68
CA ALA A 74 6.82 3.43 -0.58
C ALA A 74 7.94 4.41 -0.99
N GLY A 75 8.55 4.19 -2.16
CA GLY A 75 9.59 5.10 -2.68
C GLY A 75 9.08 6.54 -2.86
N GLN A 76 7.85 6.70 -3.37
CA GLN A 76 7.22 8.02 -3.48
C GLN A 76 6.89 8.63 -2.11
N THR A 77 6.38 7.83 -1.18
CA THR A 77 6.01 8.26 0.17
C THR A 77 7.23 8.75 0.96
N CYS A 78 8.36 8.05 0.88
CA CYS A 78 9.62 8.51 1.49
C CYS A 78 10.08 9.88 0.95
N GLN A 79 9.92 10.12 -0.36
CA GLN A 79 10.22 11.43 -0.97
C GLN A 79 9.24 12.52 -0.53
N ILE A 80 7.95 12.21 -0.44
CA ILE A 80 6.90 13.15 -0.03
C ILE A 80 7.06 13.56 1.44
N LEU A 81 7.25 12.58 2.32
CA LEU A 81 7.40 12.79 3.76
C LEU A 81 8.81 13.23 4.16
N LYS A 82 9.76 13.21 3.22
CA LYS A 82 11.19 13.51 3.45
C LYS A 82 11.79 12.69 4.59
N LYS A 83 11.39 11.42 4.67
CA LYS A 83 11.86 10.43 5.66
C LYS A 83 12.39 9.21 4.92
N LYS A 84 13.57 8.72 5.33
CA LYS A 84 14.22 7.58 4.68
C LYS A 84 13.49 6.26 4.96
N ASP A 85 12.98 6.11 6.18
CA ASP A 85 12.03 5.08 6.61
C ASP A 85 10.80 5.76 7.19
N ALA A 86 9.78 5.92 6.35
CA ALA A 86 8.50 6.41 6.82
C ALA A 86 7.75 5.27 7.49
N SER A 87 7.55 5.34 8.81
CA SER A 87 6.73 4.38 9.57
C SER A 87 5.27 4.30 9.09
N GLN A 88 4.87 5.22 8.21
CA GLN A 88 3.57 5.26 7.56
C GLN A 88 3.46 4.27 6.40
N VAL A 89 4.57 3.75 5.89
CA VAL A 89 4.57 2.67 4.90
C VAL A 89 4.26 1.40 5.67
N VAL A 90 3.06 0.84 5.46
CA VAL A 90 2.60 -0.39 6.13
C VAL A 90 2.29 -1.53 5.15
N MET A 91 2.71 -1.33 3.90
CA MET A 91 2.35 -2.21 2.81
C MET A 91 3.16 -3.51 2.84
N ASP A 92 4.35 -3.47 3.44
CA ASP A 92 5.18 -4.63 3.73
C ASP A 92 4.55 -5.55 4.78
N GLU A 93 3.91 -5.03 5.84
CA GLU A 93 3.14 -5.88 6.76
C GLU A 93 1.92 -6.50 6.08
N ILE A 94 1.19 -5.72 5.28
CA ILE A 94 -0.01 -6.23 4.58
C ILE A 94 0.36 -7.33 3.60
N VAL A 95 1.32 -7.06 2.70
CA VAL A 95 1.71 -8.01 1.65
C VAL A 95 2.43 -9.22 2.26
N GLY A 96 3.29 -9.02 3.26
CA GLY A 96 3.97 -10.09 3.97
C GLY A 96 2.98 -11.09 4.57
N MET A 97 1.99 -10.60 5.31
CA MET A 97 0.95 -11.45 5.91
C MET A 97 0.10 -12.17 4.86
N MET A 98 -0.24 -11.49 3.75
CA MET A 98 -0.99 -12.12 2.65
C MET A 98 -0.21 -13.30 2.04
N ILE A 99 1.09 -13.12 1.76
CA ILE A 99 1.93 -14.18 1.18
C ILE A 99 2.03 -15.38 2.12
N THR A 100 2.28 -15.15 3.41
CA THR A 100 2.35 -16.23 4.41
C THR A 100 1.05 -17.03 4.51
N MET A 101 -0.11 -16.37 4.41
CA MET A 101 -1.42 -17.03 4.49
C MET A 101 -1.80 -17.77 3.20
N ILE A 102 -1.36 -17.29 2.04
CA ILE A 102 -1.55 -18.00 0.78
C ILE A 102 -0.82 -19.34 0.82
N GLU A 103 0.44 -19.37 1.25
CA GLU A 103 1.21 -20.60 1.40
C GLU A 103 0.50 -21.60 2.33
N PHE A 104 0.00 -21.12 3.48
CA PHE A 104 -0.73 -21.95 4.43
C PHE A 104 -2.00 -22.61 3.85
N TRP A 105 -2.75 -21.94 2.97
CA TRP A 105 -3.94 -22.52 2.34
C TRP A 105 -3.66 -23.43 1.14
N THR A 106 -2.44 -23.39 0.61
CA THR A 106 -2.02 -24.29 -0.48
C THR A 106 -1.46 -25.62 0.02
N LEU A 107 -1.19 -25.75 1.32
CA LEU A 107 -0.78 -26.98 2.01
C LEU A 107 -2.00 -27.80 2.45
#